data_AF-A0A1L6RE89-F1
#
_entry.id   AF-A0A1L6RE89-F1
#
_cell.length_a   1.000
_cell.length_b   1.000
_cell.length_c   1.000
_cell.angle_alpha   90.00
_cell.angle_beta   90.00
_cell.angle_gamma   90.00
#
_symmetry.space_group_name_H-M   'P 1'
#
loop_
_entity.id
_entity.type
_entity.pdbx_description
1 polymer ?
#
loop_
_entity_poly.entity_id
_entity_poly.type
_entity_poly.pdbx_seq_one_letter_code
_entity_poly.pdbx_strand_id
1 'polypeptide(L)'
;MLAVLPKNHPLAAYPGKPLSLTAIKDDPLILIEEGGFSEPLNAFAAAGVTPNIKYRIHDDYAIMTMVEAGLGVSILAKLVLQRMPFNIVTRPFVPVINRELAIAYQNKQRLPIASQYFIQETLANKANLG
;
A
#
# COMPACT_ATOMS: atom_id res chain seq x y z
N MET A 1 -4.75 -1.41 -1.70
CA MET A 1 -3.93 -0.55 -0.83
C MET A 1 -4.86 0.15 0.16
N LEU A 2 -4.33 0.54 1.32
CA LEU A 2 -5.07 1.17 2.41
C LEU A 2 -4.41 2.50 2.78
N ALA A 3 -5.19 3.48 3.21
CA ALA A 3 -4.66 4.65 3.88
C ALA A 3 -4.12 4.23 5.24
N VAL A 4 -2.99 4.80 5.63
CA VAL A 4 -2.31 4.56 6.90
C VAL A 4 -2.25 5.89 7.63
N LEU A 5 -2.91 5.97 8.78
CA LEU A 5 -3.12 7.19 9.54
C LEU A 5 -2.53 7.06 10.95
N PRO A 6 -2.03 8.15 11.55
CA PRO A 6 -1.76 8.16 12.98
C PRO A 6 -3.06 7.89 13.76
N LYS A 7 -2.96 7.24 14.93
CA LYS A 7 -4.14 6.95 15.76
C LYS A 7 -4.96 8.18 16.14
N ASN A 8 -4.29 9.33 16.31
CA ASN A 8 -4.92 10.59 16.71
C ASN A 8 -5.42 11.41 15.52
N HIS A 9 -5.36 10.88 14.29
CA HIS A 9 -5.86 11.57 13.11
C HIS A 9 -7.39 11.74 13.17
N PRO A 10 -7.97 12.86 12.73
CA PRO A 10 -9.43 13.03 12.70
C PRO A 10 -10.16 11.91 11.91
N LEU A 11 -9.55 11.48 10.79
CA LEU A 11 -10.07 10.36 9.99
C LEU A 11 -9.83 8.98 10.62
N ALA A 12 -9.05 8.85 11.69
CA ALA A 12 -8.86 7.57 12.38
C ALA A 12 -10.11 7.14 13.19
N ALA A 13 -11.00 8.08 13.54
CA ALA A 13 -12.19 7.83 14.36
C ALA A 13 -13.22 6.86 13.74
N TYR A 14 -13.08 6.52 12.45
CA TYR A 14 -14.01 5.62 11.76
C TYR A 14 -13.26 4.45 11.11
N PRO A 15 -12.61 3.57 11.90
CA PRO A 15 -11.81 2.47 11.36
C PRO A 15 -12.65 1.59 10.43
N GLY A 16 -12.05 1.15 9.32
CA GLY A 16 -12.72 0.30 8.33
C GLY A 16 -13.69 1.00 7.37
N LYS A 17 -14.15 2.24 7.64
CA LYS A 17 -14.97 2.98 6.67
C LYS A 17 -14.11 3.39 5.47
N PRO A 18 -14.60 3.38 4.22
CA PRO A 18 -13.82 3.87 3.10
C PRO A 18 -13.59 5.38 3.17
N LEU A 19 -12.55 5.87 2.51
CA LEU A 19 -12.31 7.30 2.29
C LEU A 19 -11.98 7.58 0.81
N SER A 20 -12.24 8.81 0.37
CA SER A 20 -11.79 9.31 -0.93
C SER A 20 -10.37 9.86 -0.82
N LEU A 21 -9.60 9.82 -1.90
CA LEU A 21 -8.27 10.46 -1.98
C LEU A 21 -8.32 11.96 -1.66
N THR A 22 -9.42 12.63 -1.98
CA THR A 22 -9.64 14.04 -1.62
C THR A 22 -9.60 14.26 -0.11
N ALA A 23 -10.00 13.27 0.70
CA ALA A 23 -10.07 13.40 2.16
C ALA A 23 -8.69 13.55 2.82
N ILE A 24 -7.62 13.14 2.13
CA ILE A 24 -6.24 13.20 2.63
C ILE A 24 -5.33 14.09 1.76
N LYS A 25 -5.89 14.88 0.84
CA LYS A 25 -5.10 15.62 -0.16
C LYS A 25 -4.17 16.66 0.48
N ASP A 26 -4.61 17.25 1.59
CA ASP A 26 -3.91 18.33 2.29
C ASP A 26 -2.99 17.80 3.40
N ASP A 27 -3.16 16.54 3.81
CA ASP A 27 -2.30 15.88 4.78
C ASP A 27 -0.88 15.71 4.20
N PRO A 28 0.19 15.88 5.02
CA PRO A 28 1.54 15.54 4.58
C PRO A 28 1.60 14.06 4.19
N LEU A 29 1.84 13.79 2.91
CA LEU A 29 1.93 12.43 2.40
C LEU A 29 3.38 11.93 2.51
N ILE A 30 3.56 10.82 3.21
CA ILE A 30 4.77 9.99 3.20
C ILE A 30 4.57 8.96 2.09
N LEU A 31 5.12 9.24 0.91
CA LEU A 31 4.96 8.40 -0.26
C LEU A 31 5.98 7.25 -0.23
N ILE A 32 5.48 6.02 -0.38
CA ILE A 32 6.33 4.86 -0.68
C ILE A 32 6.88 4.98 -2.11
N GLU A 33 8.20 4.94 -2.24
CA GLU A 33 8.90 5.08 -3.51
C GLU A 33 9.35 3.70 -4.03
N GLU A 34 8.58 3.13 -4.96
CA GLU A 34 8.78 1.76 -5.47
C GLU A 34 9.36 1.72 -6.89
N GLY A 35 9.92 2.84 -7.37
CA GLY A 35 10.49 2.98 -8.72
C GLY A 35 9.54 3.66 -9.70
N GLY A 36 9.55 3.23 -10.96
CA GLY A 36 8.89 3.95 -12.07
C GLY A 36 7.36 3.84 -12.12
N PHE A 37 6.75 3.00 -11.29
CA PHE A 37 5.30 2.82 -11.23
C PHE A 37 4.82 2.96 -9.79
N SER A 38 3.86 3.86 -9.56
CA SER A 38 3.32 4.15 -8.23
C SER A 38 1.79 4.15 -8.28
N GLU A 39 1.18 3.10 -7.75
CA GLU A 39 -0.28 2.99 -7.65
C GLU A 39 -0.91 4.14 -6.85
N PRO A 40 -0.32 4.62 -5.73
CA PRO A 40 -0.81 5.81 -5.04
C PRO A 40 -0.88 7.05 -5.94
N LEU A 41 0.20 7.37 -6.66
CA LEU A 41 0.25 8.54 -7.54
C LEU A 41 -0.70 8.41 -8.73
N ASN A 42 -0.77 7.22 -9.33
CA ASN A 42 -1.72 6.93 -10.41
C ASN A 42 -3.17 7.09 -9.94
N ALA A 43 -3.49 6.65 -8.72
CA ALA A 43 -4.82 6.81 -8.15
C ALA A 43 -5.18 8.28 -7.89
N PHE A 44 -4.22 9.07 -7.36
CA PHE A 44 -4.38 10.52 -7.20
C PHE A 44 -4.62 11.22 -8.54
N ALA A 45 -3.82 10.90 -9.56
CA ALA A 45 -3.96 11.44 -10.90
C ALA A 45 -5.32 11.09 -11.53
N ALA A 46 -5.75 9.83 -11.42
CA ALA A 46 -7.05 9.38 -11.93
C ALA A 46 -8.24 10.06 -11.22
N ALA A 47 -8.07 10.45 -9.96
CA ALA A 47 -9.06 11.22 -9.20
C ALA A 47 -9.00 12.74 -9.46
N GLY A 48 -8.05 13.23 -10.25
CA GLY A 48 -7.83 14.67 -10.45
C GLY A 48 -7.39 15.40 -9.18
N VAL A 49 -6.73 14.69 -8.25
CA VAL A 49 -6.30 15.22 -6.95
C VAL A 49 -4.78 15.27 -6.90
N THR A 50 -4.22 16.42 -6.56
CA THR A 50 -2.77 16.56 -6.32
C THR A 50 -2.47 16.37 -4.83
N PRO A 51 -1.68 15.35 -4.45
CA PRO A 51 -1.31 15.13 -3.05
C PRO A 51 -0.20 16.06 -2.57
N ASN A 52 -0.22 16.40 -1.28
CA ASN A 52 0.86 17.10 -0.60
C ASN A 52 2.02 16.15 -0.22
N ILE A 53 2.85 15.76 -1.20
CA ILE A 53 3.99 14.86 -0.96
C ILE A 53 5.06 15.59 -0.14
N LYS A 54 5.22 15.21 1.13
CA LYS A 54 6.21 15.79 2.05
C LYS A 54 7.48 14.95 2.13
N TYR A 55 7.35 13.63 2.06
CA TYR A 55 8.45 12.68 2.17
C TYR A 55 8.34 11.59 1.09
N ARG A 56 9.49 11.09 0.66
CA ARG A 56 9.65 9.93 -0.22
C ARG A 56 10.56 8.94 0.48
N ILE A 57 10.06 7.73 0.73
CA ILE A 57 10.71 6.71 1.56
C ILE A 57 10.58 5.37 0.85
N HIS A 58 11.61 4.51 0.93
CA HIS A 58 11.62 3.19 0.28
C HIS A 58 11.23 2.03 1.20
N ASP A 59 11.23 2.24 2.52
CA ASP A 59 11.01 1.19 3.52
C ASP A 59 9.67 1.36 4.25
N ASP A 60 8.82 0.33 4.20
CA ASP A 60 7.48 0.36 4.79
C ASP A 60 7.49 0.54 6.31
N TYR A 61 8.48 -0.02 7.02
CA TYR A 61 8.59 0.07 8.48
C TYR A 61 8.98 1.49 8.92
N ALA A 62 9.89 2.13 8.18
CA ALA A 62 10.22 3.54 8.38
C ALA A 62 8.99 4.42 8.15
N ILE A 63 8.20 4.17 7.09
CA ILE A 63 6.94 4.88 6.84
C ILE A 63 5.97 4.70 8.00
N MET A 64 5.73 3.46 8.46
CA MET A 64 4.82 3.19 9.57
C MET A 64 5.28 3.88 10.87
N THR A 65 6.58 3.92 11.14
CA THR A 65 7.17 4.64 12.27
C THR A 65 6.93 6.14 12.17
N MET A 66 7.11 6.73 10.99
CA MET A 66 6.87 8.15 10.75
C MET A 66 5.38 8.51 10.87
N VAL A 67 4.50 7.65 10.37
CA VAL A 67 3.05 7.82 10.52
C VAL A 67 2.65 7.73 11.99
N GLU A 68 3.15 6.74 12.72
CA GLU A 68 2.88 6.59 14.16
C GLU A 68 3.35 7.82 14.96
N ALA A 69 4.50 8.39 14.60
CA ALA A 69 5.03 9.63 15.17
C ALA A 69 4.29 10.90 14.71
N GLY A 70 3.30 10.78 13.82
CA GLY A 70 2.44 11.90 13.39
C GLY A 70 3.04 12.81 12.33
N LEU A 71 4.08 12.38 11.61
CA LEU A 71 4.73 13.19 10.57
C LEU A 71 3.89 13.31 9.28
N GLY A 72 2.86 12.46 9.13
CA GLY A 72 2.00 12.45 7.96
C GLY A 72 1.13 11.20 7.86
N VAL A 73 0.52 11.03 6.69
CA VAL A 73 -0.26 9.86 6.30
C VAL A 73 0.46 9.10 5.19
N SER A 74 0.10 7.84 4.96
CA SER A 74 0.64 7.06 3.83
C SER A 74 -0.43 6.20 3.16
N ILE A 75 -0.06 5.58 2.03
CA ILE A 75 -0.87 4.61 1.29
C ILE A 75 0.00 3.38 1.06
N LEU A 76 -0.31 2.28 1.75
CA LEU A 76 0.50 1.05 1.71
C LEU A 76 -0.32 -0.16 1.24
N ALA A 77 0.39 -1.19 0.76
CA ALA A 77 -0.23 -2.47 0.41
C ALA A 77 -0.83 -3.14 1.67
N LYS A 78 -1.99 -3.80 1.54
CA LYS A 78 -2.60 -4.48 2.69
C LYS A 78 -1.69 -5.56 3.29
N LEU A 79 -0.90 -6.22 2.44
CA LEU A 79 0.00 -7.30 2.82
C LEU A 79 1.07 -6.85 3.83
N VAL A 80 1.65 -5.66 3.65
CA VAL A 80 2.70 -5.14 4.56
C VAL A 80 2.14 -4.61 5.87
N LEU A 81 0.81 -4.44 5.97
CA LEU A 81 0.12 -3.95 7.16
C LEU A 81 -0.31 -5.08 8.12
N GLN A 82 -0.03 -6.33 7.78
CA GLN A 82 -0.43 -7.49 8.59
C GLN A 82 0.52 -7.75 9.74
N ARG A 83 -0.02 -7.97 10.94
CA ARG A 83 0.72 -8.40 12.14
C ARG A 83 1.88 -7.47 12.52
N MET A 84 1.69 -6.15 12.37
CA MET A 84 2.71 -5.17 12.71
C MET A 84 2.47 -4.54 14.10
N PRO A 85 3.52 -4.25 14.88
CA PRO A 85 3.40 -3.71 16.25
C PRO A 85 3.22 -2.18 16.29
N PHE A 86 2.73 -1.55 15.22
CA PHE A 86 2.56 -0.08 15.14
C PHE A 86 1.16 0.36 15.55
N ASN A 87 1.08 1.46 16.28
CA ASN A 87 -0.15 2.10 16.76
C ASN A 87 -0.71 3.07 15.70
N ILE A 88 -1.11 2.49 14.56
CA ILE A 88 -1.65 3.18 13.38
C ILE A 88 -3.08 2.72 13.09
N VAL A 89 -3.82 3.50 12.31
CA VAL A 89 -5.18 3.15 11.85
C VAL A 89 -5.19 3.04 10.33
N THR A 90 -5.74 1.94 9.82
CA THR A 90 -5.89 1.72 8.39
C THR A 90 -7.32 1.96 7.91
N ARG A 91 -7.47 2.57 6.73
CA ARG A 91 -8.78 2.83 6.11
C ARG A 91 -8.75 2.41 4.63
N PRO A 92 -9.76 1.69 4.12
CA PRO A 92 -9.84 1.42 2.68
C PRO A 92 -10.15 2.70 1.90
N PHE A 93 -9.89 2.68 0.60
CA PHE A 93 -10.28 3.74 -0.33
C PHE A 93 -11.52 3.37 -1.14
N VAL A 94 -12.32 4.38 -1.48
CA VAL A 94 -13.31 4.32 -2.57
C VAL A 94 -13.03 5.51 -3.51
N PRO A 95 -12.66 5.28 -4.78
CA PRO A 95 -12.48 3.98 -5.44
C PRO A 95 -11.32 3.17 -4.83
N VAL A 96 -11.38 1.84 -4.97
CA VAL A 96 -10.35 0.94 -4.45
C VAL A 96 -9.06 1.10 -5.24
N ILE A 97 -7.94 1.27 -4.54
CA ILE A 97 -6.60 1.30 -5.13
C ILE A 97 -6.05 -0.12 -5.10
N ASN A 98 -5.92 -0.75 -6.27
CA ASN A 98 -5.38 -2.10 -6.39
C ASN A 98 -3.90 -2.07 -6.71
N ARG A 99 -3.15 -3.00 -6.12
CA ARG A 99 -1.77 -3.32 -6.48
C ARG A 99 -1.76 -4.70 -7.09
N GLU A 100 -1.31 -4.81 -8.33
CA GLU A 100 -1.22 -6.07 -9.05
C GLU A 100 0.13 -6.72 -8.76
N LEU A 101 0.11 -7.99 -8.33
CA LEU A 101 1.32 -8.80 -8.16
C LEU A 101 1.40 -9.80 -9.30
N ALA A 102 2.55 -9.85 -9.95
CA ALA A 102 2.80 -10.73 -11.08
C ALA A 102 4.06 -11.56 -10.87
N ILE A 103 4.07 -12.75 -11.47
CA ILE A 103 5.27 -13.58 -11.58
C ILE A 103 5.72 -13.53 -13.04
N ALA A 104 6.94 -13.05 -13.27
CA ALA A 104 7.52 -12.94 -14.60
C ALA A 104 8.58 -14.02 -14.83
N TYR A 105 8.55 -14.63 -16.01
CA TYR A 105 9.59 -15.55 -16.50
C TYR A 105 9.70 -15.42 -18.02
N GLN A 106 10.88 -15.64 -18.57
CA GLN A 106 11.10 -15.51 -20.02
C GLN A 106 10.48 -16.66 -20.81
N ASN A 107 10.67 -17.91 -20.37
CA ASN A 107 10.11 -19.09 -21.03
C ASN A 107 9.76 -20.16 -20.00
N LYS A 108 8.46 -20.51 -19.95
CA LYS A 108 7.91 -21.51 -19.02
C LYS A 108 8.57 -22.89 -19.18
N GLN A 109 8.89 -23.30 -20.40
CA GLN A 109 9.46 -24.61 -20.72
C GLN A 109 10.92 -24.76 -20.25
N ARG A 110 11.61 -23.65 -20.02
CA ARG A 110 13.00 -23.62 -19.56
C ARG A 110 13.12 -23.40 -18.06
N LEU A 111 12.01 -23.24 -17.34
CA LEU A 111 12.04 -23.09 -15.89
C LEU A 111 12.47 -24.42 -15.25
N PRO A 112 13.42 -24.41 -14.30
CA PRO A 112 13.71 -25.57 -13.47
C PRO A 112 12.43 -26.07 -12.81
N ILE A 113 12.33 -27.39 -12.62
CA ILE A 113 11.15 -28.05 -12.02
C ILE A 113 10.79 -27.40 -10.68
N ALA A 114 11.78 -27.09 -9.84
CA ALA A 114 11.57 -26.40 -8.56
C ALA A 114 10.88 -25.02 -8.72
N SER A 115 11.25 -24.24 -9.74
CA SER A 115 10.61 -22.95 -10.01
C SER A 115 9.18 -23.12 -10.52
N GLN A 116 8.90 -24.14 -11.33
CA GLN A 116 7.54 -24.44 -11.79
C GLN A 116 6.63 -24.81 -10.62
N TYR A 117 7.12 -25.67 -9.71
CA TYR A 117 6.41 -26.01 -8.47
C TYR A 117 6.20 -24.78 -7.59
N PHE A 118 7.21 -23.95 -7.38
CA PHE A 118 7.07 -22.72 -6.61
C PHE A 118 5.96 -21.81 -7.16
N ILE A 119 5.91 -21.63 -8.49
CA ILE A 119 4.87 -20.83 -9.15
C ILE A 119 3.50 -21.47 -8.95
N GLN A 120 3.38 -22.77 -9.17
CA GLN A 120 2.13 -23.50 -9.00
C GLN A 120 1.61 -23.38 -7.57
N GLU A 121 2.46 -23.63 -6.57
CA GLU A 121 2.12 -23.52 -5.15
C GLU A 121 1.74 -22.09 -4.75
N THR A 122 2.50 -21.09 -5.22
CA THR A 122 2.20 -19.68 -4.94
C THR A 122 0.84 -19.27 -5.52
N LEU A 123 0.53 -19.71 -6.74
CA LEU A 123 -0.75 -19.42 -7.39
C LEU A 123 -1.93 -20.17 -6.74
N ALA A 124 -1.74 -21.44 -6.37
CA ALA A 124 -2.75 -22.24 -5.67
C ALA A 124 -3.10 -21.64 -4.30
N ASN A 125 -2.11 -21.07 -3.62
CA ASN A 125 -2.26 -20.49 -2.28
C ASN A 125 -2.45 -18.97 -2.28
N LYS A 126 -2.77 -18.34 -3.43
CA LYS A 126 -2.88 -16.88 -3.53
C LYS A 126 -3.86 -16.26 -2.52
N ALA A 127 -4.92 -16.98 -2.16
CA ALA A 127 -5.92 -16.52 -1.20
C ALA A 127 -5.41 -16.51 0.25
N ASN A 128 -4.32 -17.24 0.51
CA ASN A 128 -3.67 -17.34 1.82
C ASN A 128 -2.46 -16.39 1.94
N LEU A 129 -2.14 -15.63 0.88
CA LEU A 129 -1.04 -14.67 0.91
C LEU A 129 -1.33 -13.47 1.82
N GLY A 130 -2.56 -13.30 2.33
CA GLY A 130 -2.90 -12.24 3.28
C GLY A 130 -4.20 -12.40 4.05
#